data_AF-A0AAW7KQC1-F1
#
_entry.id   AF-A0AAW7KQC1-F1
#
_cell.length_a   1.000
_cell.length_b   1.000
_cell.length_c   1.000
_cell.angle_alpha   90.00
_cell.angle_beta   90.00
_cell.angle_gamma   90.00
#
_symmetry.space_group_name_H-M   'P 1'
#
loop_
_entity.id
_entity.type
_entity.pdbx_description
1 polymer ?
#
loop_
_entity_poly.entity_id
_entity_poly.type
_entity_poly.pdbx_seq_one_letter_code
_entity_poly.pdbx_strand_id
1 'polypeptide(L)'
;MASIKLNTITLSAITSGLLLSTLAPQVQAHGYMDSPKARQAICQVDGGYWWPEDGTNIPNLACRAAYLESGTVQFVQAIEFSVNTPDYLNQTAVEASVPNGTLCAGGDTAKRGMDLPSPHWQRSDVVPNANGEIQVRYLASTPHNPSFWQFYLTKPTFNAATDVLTWQDLELVQEHQNVDVIKDTDGERYYQMSVAIPQGRSGDAILYSRWQRNDVVGEGFYNCSDINIVNDAAPTNPNAWASLGYFVRQGQNAIVGDTVWARLFDETGQEVINQQLKINADNQANWQQVLASQLNLDYAHLVQIGVQNQVGDVVFNSADVLTNQVYGSNPNYTYTLSVQGTPDNTAPIVSKPENLVVDENTTTAVHLHAFDDEQNALIYTWSVPAPLSFTGSDANINLISPEVSTPTDYTVVVSVSDGQLTTQTEFVVTVNDSVINDPAIAPWSTTEVYQATDKVSFQERVYLAKWWNQGQQPDSSSAWELVEEGPNPAAWSINKAYQAGAEIIYQGQRYRANWWTQGDTPGQADVWKTL
;
A
#
# COMPACT_ATOMS: atom_id res chain seq x y z
N MET A 1 -33.20 -6.10 -73.98
CA MET A 1 -32.13 -5.32 -74.63
C MET A 1 -32.09 -3.93 -73.99
N ALA A 2 -30.88 -3.37 -73.86
CA ALA A 2 -30.51 -2.04 -73.34
C ALA A 2 -30.67 -1.88 -71.82
N SER A 3 -29.60 -2.02 -71.03
CA SER A 3 -28.51 -1.04 -70.78
C SER A 3 -28.99 0.24 -70.11
N ILE A 4 -28.89 0.28 -68.78
CA ILE A 4 -28.98 1.51 -67.99
C ILE A 4 -27.57 1.86 -67.50
N LYS A 5 -27.22 3.12 -67.73
CA LYS A 5 -25.89 3.74 -67.61
C LYS A 5 -25.44 3.84 -66.16
N LEU A 6 -24.13 3.60 -65.94
CA LEU A 6 -23.40 4.03 -64.75
C LEU A 6 -23.35 5.56 -64.70
N ASN A 7 -23.73 6.13 -63.56
CA ASN A 7 -23.25 7.44 -63.11
C ASN A 7 -22.37 7.21 -61.87
N THR A 8 -21.11 7.56 -62.01
CA THR A 8 -20.08 7.59 -60.98
C THR A 8 -20.42 8.67 -59.95
N ILE A 9 -20.58 8.27 -58.68
CA ILE A 9 -20.50 9.17 -57.53
C ILE A 9 -19.21 8.83 -56.79
N THR A 10 -18.32 9.81 -56.76
CA THR A 10 -17.05 9.83 -56.02
C THR A 10 -17.28 9.62 -54.53
N LEU A 11 -16.60 8.61 -53.98
CA LEU A 11 -16.61 8.26 -52.56
C LEU A 11 -15.67 9.22 -51.81
N SER A 12 -16.23 10.15 -51.05
CA SER A 12 -15.47 10.90 -50.04
C SER A 12 -15.26 10.00 -48.82
N ALA A 13 -14.02 9.59 -48.58
CA ALA A 13 -13.64 8.83 -47.40
C ALA A 13 -13.72 9.72 -46.16
N ILE A 14 -14.71 9.48 -45.30
CA ILE A 14 -14.72 9.95 -43.92
C ILE A 14 -13.99 8.89 -43.10
N THR A 15 -12.71 9.13 -42.81
CA THR A 15 -11.97 8.36 -41.80
C THR A 15 -12.41 8.83 -40.42
N SER A 16 -13.36 8.12 -39.83
CA SER A 16 -13.62 8.18 -38.39
C SER A 16 -12.41 7.60 -37.65
N GLY A 17 -11.59 8.46 -37.05
CA GLY A 17 -10.55 8.03 -36.12
C GLY A 17 -11.21 7.46 -34.86
N LEU A 18 -11.11 6.14 -34.68
CA LEU A 18 -11.27 5.54 -33.35
C LEU A 18 -10.07 6.01 -32.50
N LEU A 19 -10.29 6.96 -31.60
CA LEU A 19 -9.45 7.09 -30.42
C LEU A 19 -9.72 5.86 -29.55
N LEU A 20 -8.88 4.83 -29.67
CA LEU A 20 -8.68 3.89 -28.56
C LEU A 20 -7.89 4.67 -27.51
N SER A 21 -8.60 5.25 -26.53
CA SER A 21 -8.00 5.63 -25.27
C SER A 21 -7.59 4.34 -24.56
N THR A 22 -6.33 3.94 -24.72
CA THR A 22 -5.68 2.99 -23.82
C THR A 22 -5.53 3.69 -22.47
N LEU A 23 -6.59 3.66 -21.66
CA LEU A 23 -6.44 3.87 -20.23
C LEU A 23 -5.58 2.73 -19.74
N ALA A 24 -4.32 3.03 -19.40
CA ALA A 24 -3.51 2.11 -18.64
C ALA A 24 -4.28 1.83 -17.33
N PRO A 25 -4.46 0.57 -16.91
CA PRO A 25 -4.87 0.32 -15.55
C PRO A 25 -3.75 0.86 -14.65
N GLN A 26 -4.03 1.93 -13.91
CA GLN A 26 -3.17 2.29 -12.79
C GLN A 26 -3.21 1.09 -11.85
N VAL A 27 -2.06 0.46 -11.64
CA VAL A 27 -2.02 -0.69 -10.75
C VAL A 27 -1.97 -0.14 -9.35
N GLN A 28 -3.13 -0.22 -8.73
CA GLN A 28 -3.49 0.49 -7.53
C GLN A 28 -3.42 -0.53 -6.37
N ALA A 29 -2.50 -0.29 -5.45
CA ALA A 29 -2.20 -1.09 -4.27
C ALA A 29 -3.27 -0.86 -3.21
N HIS A 30 -4.24 -1.75 -2.98
CA HIS A 30 -5.56 -1.31 -2.49
C HIS A 30 -6.20 -2.25 -1.46
N GLY A 31 -6.71 -1.70 -0.35
CA GLY A 31 -7.39 -2.47 0.68
C GLY A 31 -7.97 -1.65 1.82
N TYR A 32 -8.70 -2.33 2.70
CA TYR A 32 -9.17 -1.76 3.96
C TYR A 32 -9.46 -2.84 5.02
N MET A 33 -9.56 -2.45 6.30
CA MET A 33 -10.09 -3.31 7.36
C MET A 33 -11.52 -3.76 7.01
N ASP A 34 -11.70 -5.06 6.78
CA ASP A 34 -13.00 -5.67 6.49
C ASP A 34 -13.75 -6.01 7.79
N SER A 35 -13.02 -6.50 8.79
CA SER A 35 -13.55 -6.81 10.12
C SER A 35 -12.53 -6.54 11.23
N PRO A 36 -12.85 -5.72 12.25
CA PRO A 36 -13.97 -4.77 12.28
C PRO A 36 -13.88 -3.80 11.10
N LYS A 37 -15.02 -3.45 10.49
CA LYS A 37 -15.02 -2.73 9.22
C LYS A 37 -14.50 -1.30 9.36
N ALA A 38 -13.67 -0.88 8.41
CA ALA A 38 -13.13 0.46 8.34
C ALA A 38 -14.23 1.52 8.14
N ARG A 39 -14.07 2.68 8.76
CA ARG A 39 -14.99 3.83 8.72
C ARG A 39 -15.36 4.22 7.28
N GLN A 40 -14.38 4.35 6.41
CA GLN A 40 -14.61 4.71 5.01
C GLN A 40 -15.33 3.62 4.22
N ALA A 41 -15.09 2.35 4.55
CA ALA A 41 -15.72 1.21 3.88
C ALA A 41 -17.20 1.10 4.26
N ILE A 42 -17.56 1.44 5.51
CA ILE A 42 -18.97 1.59 5.92
C ILE A 42 -19.64 2.67 5.06
N CYS A 43 -19.06 3.86 4.98
CA CYS A 43 -19.64 4.96 4.21
C CYS A 43 -19.73 4.67 2.70
N GLN A 44 -18.76 3.95 2.13
CA GLN A 44 -18.81 3.49 0.75
C GLN A 44 -20.03 2.59 0.51
N VAL A 45 -20.24 1.60 1.40
CA VAL A 45 -21.31 0.59 1.27
C VAL A 45 -22.69 1.19 1.54
N ASP A 46 -22.81 2.12 2.48
CA ASP A 46 -24.06 2.83 2.77
C ASP A 46 -24.63 3.59 1.56
N GLY A 47 -23.75 4.06 0.66
CA GLY A 47 -24.15 4.72 -0.58
C GLY A 47 -24.83 6.08 -0.35
N GLY A 48 -25.68 6.48 -1.30
CA GLY A 48 -26.45 7.73 -1.21
C GLY A 48 -25.67 9.03 -1.52
N TYR A 49 -24.35 8.94 -1.70
CA TYR A 49 -23.46 10.09 -1.96
C TYR A 49 -23.35 10.51 -3.43
N TRP A 50 -24.05 9.84 -4.35
CA TRP A 50 -24.09 10.23 -5.77
C TRP A 50 -25.15 11.28 -6.06
N TRP A 51 -26.29 11.22 -5.36
CA TRP A 51 -27.39 12.16 -5.51
C TRP A 51 -28.38 12.04 -4.35
N PRO A 52 -28.97 13.15 -3.87
CA PRO A 52 -28.72 14.55 -4.24
C PRO A 52 -27.37 15.10 -3.73
N GLU A 53 -26.90 16.18 -4.37
CA GLU A 53 -25.62 16.85 -4.03
C GLU A 53 -25.52 17.31 -2.58
N ASP A 54 -26.66 17.52 -1.89
CA ASP A 54 -26.70 17.89 -0.47
C ASP A 54 -26.49 16.70 0.50
N GLY A 55 -26.30 15.49 -0.04
CA GLY A 55 -26.01 14.28 0.74
C GLY A 55 -27.20 13.77 1.56
N THR A 56 -28.42 14.26 1.35
CA THR A 56 -29.60 13.86 2.16
C THR A 56 -29.96 12.37 2.04
N ASN A 57 -29.53 11.70 0.97
CA ASN A 57 -29.68 10.25 0.80
C ASN A 57 -28.60 9.41 1.50
N ILE A 58 -27.57 10.03 2.09
CA ILE A 58 -26.56 9.30 2.88
C ILE A 58 -27.19 8.99 4.25
N PRO A 59 -27.46 7.71 4.58
CA PRO A 59 -28.24 7.34 5.75
C PRO A 59 -27.47 7.57 7.06
N ASN A 60 -26.17 7.25 7.05
CA ASN A 60 -25.30 7.45 8.21
C ASN A 60 -24.94 8.93 8.38
N LEU A 61 -25.30 9.50 9.53
CA LEU A 61 -25.13 10.92 9.81
C LEU A 61 -23.66 11.36 9.84
N ALA A 62 -22.73 10.50 10.28
CA ALA A 62 -21.31 10.80 10.25
C ALA A 62 -20.75 10.72 8.83
N CYS A 63 -21.14 9.72 8.04
CA CYS A 63 -20.80 9.65 6.62
C CYS A 63 -21.32 10.86 5.85
N ARG A 64 -22.54 11.33 6.15
CA ARG A 64 -23.09 12.54 5.54
C ARG A 64 -22.28 13.79 5.92
N ALA A 65 -21.87 13.92 7.19
CA ALA A 65 -21.02 15.03 7.62
C ALA A 65 -19.65 14.99 6.90
N ALA A 66 -19.05 13.81 6.79
CA ALA A 66 -17.81 13.61 6.04
C ALA A 66 -17.94 14.01 4.57
N TYR A 67 -19.02 13.58 3.91
CA TYR A 67 -19.34 13.95 2.53
C TYR A 67 -19.44 15.46 2.34
N LEU A 68 -20.16 16.15 3.24
CA LEU A 68 -20.33 17.60 3.17
C LEU A 68 -19.01 18.36 3.37
N GLU A 69 -18.04 17.75 4.03
CA GLU A 69 -16.73 18.34 4.29
C GLU A 69 -15.75 18.19 3.12
N SER A 70 -15.69 17.02 2.48
CA SER A 70 -14.66 16.72 1.45
C SER A 70 -15.15 15.98 0.21
N GLY A 71 -16.45 15.84 0.02
CA GLY A 71 -17.06 15.26 -1.18
C GLY A 71 -16.92 13.75 -1.29
N THR A 72 -16.97 13.22 -2.52
CA THR A 72 -17.08 11.78 -2.81
C THR A 72 -15.75 11.02 -2.86
N VAL A 73 -14.61 11.70 -3.01
CA VAL A 73 -13.29 11.05 -3.20
C VAL A 73 -13.01 10.02 -2.10
N GLN A 74 -13.28 10.37 -0.85
CA GLN A 74 -13.11 9.52 0.33
C GLN A 74 -13.95 8.22 0.32
N PHE A 75 -15.04 8.17 -0.43
CA PHE A 75 -15.87 6.96 -0.55
C PHE A 75 -15.53 6.17 -1.81
N VAL A 76 -15.21 6.85 -2.91
CA VAL A 76 -14.81 6.20 -4.17
C VAL A 76 -13.45 5.53 -4.00
N GLN A 77 -12.51 6.19 -3.34
CA GLN A 77 -11.18 5.69 -3.03
C GLN A 77 -11.13 4.99 -1.66
N ALA A 78 -12.19 4.25 -1.27
CA ALA A 78 -12.28 3.61 0.05
C ALA A 78 -11.15 2.61 0.34
N ILE A 79 -10.54 2.08 -0.73
CA ILE A 79 -9.42 1.13 -0.72
C ILE A 79 -8.03 1.80 -0.81
N GLU A 80 -7.96 3.13 -0.96
CA GLU A 80 -6.71 3.90 -1.13
C GLU A 80 -6.57 5.01 -0.07
N PHE A 81 -6.68 4.62 1.19
CA PHE A 81 -6.33 5.52 2.31
C PHE A 81 -4.84 5.34 2.61
N SER A 82 -3.99 5.82 1.70
CA SER A 82 -2.55 5.59 1.71
C SER A 82 -1.71 6.85 1.57
N VAL A 83 -0.44 6.74 1.96
CA VAL A 83 0.59 7.75 1.67
C VAL A 83 1.95 7.08 1.48
N ASN A 84 2.76 7.62 0.57
CA ASN A 84 4.13 7.18 0.32
C ASN A 84 5.09 7.81 1.33
N THR A 85 5.76 6.98 2.13
CA THR A 85 6.76 7.42 3.10
C THR A 85 8.04 6.59 2.92
N PRO A 86 9.03 7.07 2.14
CA PRO A 86 10.25 6.29 1.90
C PRO A 86 11.01 5.92 3.19
N ASP A 87 11.03 6.81 4.19
CA ASP A 87 11.61 6.54 5.52
C ASP A 87 10.56 5.97 6.50
N TYR A 88 9.82 4.95 6.06
CA TYR A 88 8.65 4.42 6.78
C TYR A 88 8.97 3.79 8.15
N LEU A 89 10.24 3.43 8.42
CA LEU A 89 10.68 2.93 9.73
C LEU A 89 10.92 4.06 10.74
N ASN A 90 10.98 5.31 10.28
CA ASN A 90 11.13 6.48 11.13
C ASN A 90 9.75 7.07 11.45
N GLN A 91 9.32 6.90 12.71
CA GLN A 91 8.02 7.40 13.17
C GLN A 91 7.85 8.91 12.92
N THR A 92 8.90 9.71 13.01
CA THR A 92 8.79 11.16 12.73
C THR A 92 8.48 11.44 11.26
N ALA A 93 9.02 10.64 10.34
CA ALA A 93 8.69 10.75 8.92
C ALA A 93 7.25 10.30 8.64
N VAL A 94 6.81 9.23 9.29
CA VAL A 94 5.41 8.76 9.20
C VAL A 94 4.43 9.82 9.70
N GLU A 95 4.69 10.44 10.84
CA GLU A 95 3.83 11.51 11.39
C GLU A 95 3.88 12.79 10.56
N ALA A 96 4.97 13.04 9.82
CA ALA A 96 5.05 14.14 8.88
C ALA A 96 4.19 13.89 7.62
N SER A 97 4.16 12.64 7.14
CA SER A 97 3.31 12.22 6.01
C SER A 97 1.83 12.06 6.38
N VAL A 98 1.54 11.69 7.63
CA VAL A 98 0.19 11.58 8.19
C VAL A 98 0.09 12.48 9.43
N PRO A 99 -0.11 13.80 9.27
CA PRO A 99 -0.20 14.71 10.39
C PRO A 99 -1.41 14.47 11.30
N ASN A 100 -1.34 14.95 12.54
CA ASN A 100 -2.48 14.96 13.47
C ASN A 100 -3.75 15.55 12.82
N GLY A 101 -4.89 14.90 13.05
CA GLY A 101 -6.18 15.25 12.44
C GLY A 101 -6.35 14.82 10.97
N THR A 102 -5.45 13.99 10.45
CA THR A 102 -5.58 13.37 9.12
C THR A 102 -5.36 11.85 9.15
N LEU A 103 -5.37 11.24 10.34
CA LEU A 103 -5.05 9.82 10.53
C LEU A 103 -6.10 8.94 9.84
N CYS A 104 -7.39 9.22 10.05
CA CYS A 104 -8.47 8.45 9.42
C CYS A 104 -8.61 8.74 7.92
N ALA A 105 -7.94 9.77 7.41
CA ALA A 105 -7.78 10.07 5.98
C ALA A 105 -6.48 9.54 5.35
N GLY A 106 -5.59 8.92 6.14
CA GLY A 106 -4.26 8.48 5.67
C GLY A 106 -3.35 9.61 5.21
N GLY A 107 -3.50 10.82 5.78
CA GLY A 107 -2.73 12.02 5.40
C GLY A 107 -3.34 12.82 4.24
N ASP A 108 -4.35 12.29 3.55
CA ASP A 108 -4.93 12.91 2.38
C ASP A 108 -6.02 13.93 2.74
N THR A 109 -5.74 15.21 2.49
CA THR A 109 -6.71 16.29 2.76
C THR A 109 -8.00 16.20 1.94
N ALA A 110 -8.01 15.50 0.80
CA ALA A 110 -9.24 15.23 0.05
C ALA A 110 -10.16 14.20 0.74
N LYS A 111 -9.62 13.50 1.75
CA LYS A 111 -10.32 12.48 2.54
C LYS A 111 -10.61 12.90 3.99
N ARG A 112 -10.31 14.16 4.34
CA ARG A 112 -10.40 14.72 5.70
C ARG A 112 -11.79 14.66 6.36
N GLY A 113 -12.87 14.44 5.60
CA GLY A 113 -14.19 14.19 6.17
C GLY A 113 -14.20 12.99 7.12
N MET A 114 -13.32 12.00 6.87
CA MET A 114 -13.17 10.83 7.74
C MET A 114 -12.53 11.13 9.09
N ASP A 115 -11.90 12.30 9.29
CA ASP A 115 -11.30 12.71 10.57
C ASP A 115 -12.25 13.52 11.45
N LEU A 116 -13.48 13.81 10.98
CA LEU A 116 -14.43 14.58 11.77
C LEU A 116 -14.84 13.84 13.06
N PRO A 117 -14.83 14.52 14.22
CA PRO A 117 -15.43 13.97 15.44
C PRO A 117 -16.94 13.83 15.26
N SER A 118 -17.51 12.70 15.65
CA SER A 118 -18.95 12.46 15.54
C SER A 118 -19.43 11.34 16.46
N PRO A 119 -20.54 11.51 17.19
CA PRO A 119 -21.15 10.41 17.94
C PRO A 119 -21.79 9.38 16.99
N HIS A 120 -21.98 9.72 15.71
CA HIS A 120 -22.72 8.92 14.75
C HIS A 120 -21.85 7.99 13.90
N TRP A 121 -20.55 7.91 14.14
CA TRP A 121 -19.72 6.87 13.54
C TRP A 121 -20.29 5.50 13.92
N GLN A 122 -20.54 4.66 12.91
CA GLN A 122 -21.08 3.32 13.13
C GLN A 122 -19.98 2.44 13.72
N ARG A 123 -20.30 1.75 14.81
CA ARG A 123 -19.35 0.92 15.55
C ARG A 123 -19.62 -0.57 15.32
N SER A 124 -18.55 -1.34 15.27
CA SER A 124 -18.62 -2.81 15.32
C SER A 124 -18.36 -3.28 16.75
N ASP A 125 -19.23 -4.14 17.29
CA ASP A 125 -18.94 -4.82 18.55
C ASP A 125 -17.78 -5.80 18.34
N VAL A 126 -16.79 -5.77 19.25
CA VAL A 126 -15.70 -6.73 19.28
C VAL A 126 -15.58 -7.33 20.67
N VAL A 127 -15.34 -8.64 20.73
CA VAL A 127 -15.27 -9.40 21.97
C VAL A 127 -13.89 -10.04 22.08
N PRO A 128 -13.02 -9.57 23.00
CA PRO A 128 -11.74 -10.20 23.23
C PRO A 128 -11.92 -11.66 23.69
N ASN A 129 -11.08 -12.55 23.14
CA ASN A 129 -11.02 -13.94 23.55
C ASN A 129 -10.37 -14.08 24.96
N ALA A 130 -10.21 -15.32 25.43
CA ALA A 130 -9.60 -15.59 26.75
C ALA A 130 -8.13 -15.11 26.87
N ASN A 131 -7.44 -14.86 25.76
CA ASN A 131 -6.09 -14.28 25.74
C ASN A 131 -6.10 -12.74 25.70
N GLY A 132 -7.28 -12.11 25.62
CA GLY A 132 -7.43 -10.68 25.42
C GLY A 132 -7.16 -10.26 23.98
N GLU A 133 -7.42 -11.11 23.00
CA GLU A 133 -7.20 -10.81 21.57
C GLU A 133 -8.52 -10.81 20.79
N ILE A 134 -8.59 -10.03 19.72
CA ILE A 134 -9.66 -10.11 18.72
C ILE A 134 -9.08 -10.60 17.39
N GLN A 135 -9.90 -11.30 16.61
CA GLN A 135 -9.54 -11.64 15.23
C GLN A 135 -9.90 -10.48 14.31
N VAL A 136 -8.96 -10.08 13.44
CA VAL A 136 -9.17 -9.06 12.43
C VAL A 136 -8.95 -9.61 11.03
N ARG A 137 -9.65 -9.01 10.08
CA ARG A 137 -9.56 -9.33 8.66
C ARG A 137 -9.41 -8.05 7.86
N TYR A 138 -8.40 -8.02 6.99
CA TYR A 138 -8.11 -6.90 6.11
C TYR A 138 -8.30 -7.33 4.66
N LEU A 139 -9.17 -6.66 3.91
CA LEU A 139 -9.33 -6.86 2.46
C LEU A 139 -8.11 -6.24 1.75
N ALA A 140 -7.46 -7.02 0.89
CA ALA A 140 -6.32 -6.59 0.08
C ALA A 140 -6.55 -6.95 -1.38
N SER A 141 -7.29 -6.13 -2.13
CA SER A 141 -7.56 -6.34 -3.55
C SER A 141 -6.29 -6.60 -4.37
N THR A 142 -5.20 -5.93 -4.00
CA THR A 142 -3.82 -6.19 -4.43
C THR A 142 -2.96 -6.42 -3.19
N PRO A 143 -2.58 -7.66 -2.85
CA PRO A 143 -1.74 -7.95 -1.68
C PRO A 143 -0.30 -7.56 -1.93
N HIS A 144 0.38 -7.01 -0.93
CA HIS A 144 1.76 -6.55 -1.00
C HIS A 144 2.61 -7.24 0.05
N ASN A 145 3.44 -8.18 -0.39
CA ASN A 145 4.48 -8.79 0.42
C ASN A 145 5.85 -8.53 -0.25
N PRO A 146 6.93 -8.24 0.50
CA PRO A 146 6.96 -8.14 1.96
C PRO A 146 6.26 -6.88 2.50
N SER A 147 5.54 -7.02 3.61
CA SER A 147 4.98 -5.90 4.39
C SER A 147 5.09 -6.16 5.88
N PHE A 148 4.66 -5.18 6.69
CA PHE A 148 4.35 -5.39 8.10
C PHE A 148 3.06 -4.65 8.48
N TRP A 149 2.56 -4.97 9.66
CA TRP A 149 1.31 -4.47 10.20
C TRP A 149 1.53 -3.90 11.59
N GLN A 150 0.90 -2.76 11.86
CA GLN A 150 0.82 -2.16 13.17
C GLN A 150 -0.64 -1.85 13.48
N PHE A 151 -1.10 -2.24 14.65
CA PHE A 151 -2.42 -1.94 15.15
C PHE A 151 -2.31 -1.10 16.40
N TYR A 152 -3.05 0.01 16.40
CA TYR A 152 -3.11 0.94 17.50
C TYR A 152 -4.53 1.03 18.03
N LEU A 153 -4.67 1.29 19.31
CA LEU A 153 -5.96 1.54 19.95
C LEU A 153 -5.96 2.94 20.56
N THR A 154 -7.08 3.65 20.44
CA THR A 154 -7.25 4.91 21.16
C THR A 154 -7.26 4.69 22.67
N LYS A 155 -6.48 5.52 23.37
CA LYS A 155 -6.42 5.58 24.83
C LYS A 155 -7.82 5.80 25.42
N PRO A 156 -8.08 5.33 26.66
CA PRO A 156 -9.39 5.47 27.31
C PRO A 156 -9.88 6.92 27.46
N THR A 157 -8.99 7.90 27.39
CA THR A 157 -9.31 9.32 27.51
C THR A 157 -9.83 9.95 26.21
N PHE A 158 -9.66 9.30 25.07
CA PHE A 158 -10.09 9.81 23.77
C PHE A 158 -11.60 9.63 23.57
N ASN A 159 -12.28 10.69 23.14
CA ASN A 159 -13.71 10.66 22.83
C ASN A 159 -13.96 10.94 21.34
N ALA A 160 -14.25 9.89 20.57
CA ALA A 160 -14.52 9.99 19.12
C ALA A 160 -15.71 10.90 18.76
N ALA A 161 -16.59 11.21 19.71
CA ALA A 161 -17.71 12.11 19.47
C ALA A 161 -17.31 13.60 19.43
N THR A 162 -16.18 13.97 20.03
CA THR A 162 -15.78 15.37 20.23
C THR A 162 -14.35 15.68 19.85
N ASP A 163 -13.46 14.68 19.89
CA ASP A 163 -12.02 14.88 19.79
C ASP A 163 -11.54 14.55 18.38
N VAL A 164 -10.63 15.36 17.87
CA VAL A 164 -9.92 15.10 16.61
C VAL A 164 -8.75 14.17 16.91
N LEU A 165 -8.66 13.04 16.21
CA LEU A 165 -7.65 12.02 16.48
C LEU A 165 -6.23 12.52 16.21
N THR A 166 -5.32 12.27 17.14
CA THR A 166 -3.89 12.55 17.01
C THR A 166 -3.05 11.31 17.31
N TRP A 167 -1.78 11.31 16.91
CA TRP A 167 -0.84 10.23 17.27
C TRP A 167 -0.66 10.06 18.79
N GLN A 168 -0.86 11.13 19.57
CA GLN A 168 -0.77 11.07 21.03
C GLN A 168 -1.96 10.35 21.67
N ASP A 169 -3.07 10.20 20.96
CA ASP A 169 -4.26 9.50 21.43
C ASP A 169 -4.15 7.99 21.23
N LEU A 170 -3.18 7.52 20.44
CA LEU A 170 -2.98 6.13 20.10
C LEU A 170 -1.97 5.44 21.03
N GLU A 171 -2.18 4.15 21.27
CA GLU A 171 -1.17 3.23 21.78
C GLU A 171 -1.01 2.07 20.81
N LEU A 172 0.23 1.67 20.51
CA LEU A 172 0.51 0.48 19.71
C LEU A 172 0.17 -0.76 20.55
N VAL A 173 -0.74 -1.60 20.06
CA VAL A 173 -1.22 -2.79 20.78
C VAL A 173 -0.77 -4.10 20.16
N GLN A 174 -0.50 -4.12 18.84
CA GLN A 174 -0.08 -5.32 18.14
C GLN A 174 0.77 -4.98 16.92
N GLU A 175 1.76 -5.83 16.64
CA GLU A 175 2.51 -5.83 15.38
C GLU A 175 2.50 -7.22 14.76
N HIS A 176 2.49 -7.28 13.43
CA HIS A 176 2.79 -8.49 12.67
C HIS A 176 3.81 -8.14 11.59
N GLN A 177 4.70 -9.08 11.28
CA GLN A 177 5.64 -8.91 10.17
C GLN A 177 4.95 -9.30 8.86
N ASN A 178 5.66 -9.94 7.95
CA ASN A 178 5.06 -10.40 6.72
C ASN A 178 4.01 -11.48 7.01
N VAL A 179 2.76 -11.19 6.70
CA VAL A 179 1.62 -12.10 6.86
C VAL A 179 1.27 -12.67 5.50
N ASP A 180 0.93 -13.95 5.46
CA ASP A 180 0.51 -14.62 4.24
C ASP A 180 -0.92 -14.21 3.85
N VAL A 181 -1.14 -14.00 2.55
CA VAL A 181 -2.46 -13.65 2.02
C VAL A 181 -3.32 -14.89 1.83
N ILE A 182 -4.59 -14.82 2.21
CA ILE A 182 -5.58 -15.85 1.90
C ILE A 182 -6.50 -15.35 0.78
N LYS A 183 -6.90 -16.24 -0.12
CA LYS A 183 -7.94 -15.96 -1.11
C LYS A 183 -9.24 -16.61 -0.67
N ASP A 184 -10.29 -15.81 -0.53
CA ASP A 184 -11.61 -16.30 -0.17
C ASP A 184 -12.41 -16.69 -1.45
N THR A 185 -13.55 -17.36 -1.29
CA THR A 185 -14.38 -17.86 -2.39
C THR A 185 -15.11 -16.82 -3.21
N ASP A 186 -15.22 -15.60 -2.69
CA ASP A 186 -15.63 -14.45 -3.49
C ASP A 186 -14.55 -14.04 -4.51
N GLY A 187 -13.36 -14.64 -4.41
CA GLY A 187 -12.20 -14.35 -5.26
C GLY A 187 -11.36 -13.20 -4.72
N GLU A 188 -11.80 -12.58 -3.63
CA GLU A 188 -11.10 -11.50 -2.95
C GLU A 188 -10.01 -12.06 -2.04
N ARG A 189 -9.09 -11.18 -1.66
CA ARG A 189 -7.87 -11.54 -0.94
C ARG A 189 -7.82 -10.82 0.38
N TYR A 190 -7.32 -11.49 1.40
CA TYR A 190 -7.37 -11.01 2.75
C TYR A 190 -6.11 -11.35 3.54
N TYR A 191 -5.84 -10.53 4.55
CA TYR A 191 -4.94 -10.88 5.64
C TYR A 191 -5.77 -11.13 6.90
N GLN A 192 -5.47 -12.22 7.61
CA GLN A 192 -6.09 -12.55 8.90
C GLN A 192 -5.04 -12.50 10.00
N MET A 193 -5.36 -11.81 11.10
CA MET A 193 -4.42 -11.55 12.20
C MET A 193 -5.18 -11.54 13.53
N SER A 194 -4.49 -11.85 14.63
CA SER A 194 -4.97 -11.52 15.98
C SER A 194 -4.50 -10.13 16.39
N VAL A 195 -5.29 -9.40 17.17
CA VAL A 195 -4.93 -8.09 17.72
C VAL A 195 -5.19 -8.09 19.21
N ALA A 196 -4.16 -7.81 20.01
CA ALA A 196 -4.30 -7.68 21.45
C ALA A 196 -5.17 -6.47 21.82
N ILE A 197 -6.05 -6.67 22.80
CA ILE A 197 -6.84 -5.64 23.46
C ILE A 197 -6.27 -5.45 24.87
N PRO A 198 -5.85 -4.23 25.24
CA PRO A 198 -5.26 -3.96 26.54
C PRO A 198 -6.17 -4.40 27.70
N GLN A 199 -5.58 -4.97 28.74
CA GLN A 199 -6.32 -5.52 29.87
C GLN A 199 -7.25 -4.47 30.51
N GLY A 200 -8.51 -4.84 30.68
CA GLY A 200 -9.53 -3.98 31.30
C GLY A 200 -10.11 -2.91 30.37
N ARG A 201 -9.66 -2.83 29.11
CA ARG A 201 -10.28 -1.96 28.11
C ARG A 201 -11.69 -2.46 27.79
N SER A 202 -12.64 -1.54 27.70
CA SER A 202 -14.04 -1.78 27.33
C SER A 202 -14.64 -0.51 26.72
N GLY A 203 -15.80 -0.66 26.07
CA GLY A 203 -16.54 0.45 25.47
C GLY A 203 -15.93 0.98 24.18
N ASP A 204 -16.34 2.18 23.80
CA ASP A 204 -15.95 2.83 22.56
C ASP A 204 -14.42 3.00 22.41
N ALA A 205 -13.93 2.72 21.21
CA ALA A 205 -12.55 2.97 20.78
C ALA A 205 -12.47 3.08 19.25
N ILE A 206 -11.35 3.62 18.75
CA ILE A 206 -10.93 3.44 17.36
C ILE A 206 -9.77 2.45 17.36
N LEU A 207 -9.92 1.37 16.59
CA LEU A 207 -8.81 0.50 16.18
C LEU A 207 -8.21 1.08 14.90
N TYR A 208 -6.98 1.56 14.99
CA TYR A 208 -6.25 2.17 13.89
C TYR A 208 -5.22 1.19 13.32
N SER A 209 -5.38 0.81 12.05
CA SER A 209 -4.49 -0.13 11.38
C SER A 209 -3.54 0.60 10.44
N ARG A 210 -2.27 0.20 10.45
CA ARG A 210 -1.26 0.57 9.47
C ARG A 210 -0.74 -0.68 8.78
N TRP A 211 -0.98 -0.79 7.48
CA TRP A 211 -0.33 -1.78 6.61
C TRP A 211 0.80 -1.11 5.85
N GLN A 212 2.05 -1.48 6.12
CA GLN A 212 3.22 -0.84 5.53
C GLN A 212 3.95 -1.77 4.58
N ARG A 213 4.09 -1.34 3.32
CA ARG A 213 4.92 -2.05 2.33
C ARG A 213 6.41 -1.90 2.66
N ASN A 214 7.16 -2.98 2.50
CA ASN A 214 8.62 -2.99 2.67
C ASN A 214 9.31 -2.86 1.30
N ASP A 215 9.23 -1.68 0.72
CA ASP A 215 9.89 -1.34 -0.54
C ASP A 215 10.34 0.14 -0.56
N VAL A 216 11.03 0.53 -1.63
CA VAL A 216 11.65 1.87 -1.76
C VAL A 216 10.64 3.02 -1.86
N VAL A 217 9.39 2.76 -2.25
CA VAL A 217 8.33 3.77 -2.28
C VAL A 217 7.78 3.97 -0.86
N GLY A 218 7.69 2.89 -0.08
CA GLY A 218 7.27 2.94 1.31
C GLY A 218 5.81 3.34 1.48
N GLU A 219 4.93 2.93 0.58
CA GLU A 219 3.50 3.17 0.70
C GLU A 219 2.90 2.46 1.93
N GLY A 220 2.19 3.21 2.76
CA GLY A 220 1.44 2.71 3.90
C GLY A 220 -0.05 2.98 3.77
N PHE A 221 -0.89 2.05 4.21
CA PHE A 221 -2.35 2.18 4.25
C PHE A 221 -2.82 2.32 5.68
N TYR A 222 -3.71 3.29 5.92
CA TYR A 222 -4.14 3.72 7.23
C TYR A 222 -5.66 3.69 7.32
N ASN A 223 -6.22 2.94 8.27
CA ASN A 223 -7.66 2.89 8.46
C ASN A 223 -8.06 3.06 9.92
N CYS A 224 -9.16 3.76 10.14
CA CYS A 224 -9.86 3.80 11.41
C CYS A 224 -11.04 2.83 11.37
N SER A 225 -11.12 1.91 12.32
CA SER A 225 -12.30 1.07 12.56
C SER A 225 -12.91 1.48 13.89
N ASP A 226 -14.13 2.01 13.86
CA ASP A 226 -14.89 2.37 15.05
C ASP A 226 -15.44 1.10 15.70
N ILE A 227 -15.07 0.87 16.96
CA ILE A 227 -15.41 -0.36 17.68
C ILE A 227 -16.01 -0.08 19.06
N ASN A 228 -16.76 -1.05 19.55
CA ASN A 228 -17.20 -1.14 20.94
C ASN A 228 -16.67 -2.45 21.55
N ILE A 229 -15.78 -2.35 22.54
CA ILE A 229 -15.14 -3.51 23.17
C ILE A 229 -16.06 -4.06 24.26
N VAL A 230 -16.56 -5.28 24.07
CA VAL A 230 -17.53 -5.94 24.94
C VAL A 230 -16.87 -7.12 25.67
N ASN A 231 -16.73 -7.01 27.00
CA ASN A 231 -16.05 -8.04 27.81
C ASN A 231 -16.99 -9.13 28.37
N ASP A 232 -18.30 -8.90 28.37
CA ASP A 232 -19.31 -9.80 28.98
C ASP A 232 -20.32 -10.34 27.94
N ALA A 233 -19.86 -10.73 26.75
CA ALA A 233 -20.73 -11.19 25.67
C ALA A 233 -21.12 -12.68 25.73
N ALA A 234 -20.50 -13.47 26.63
CA ALA A 234 -20.81 -14.90 26.73
C ALA A 234 -22.23 -15.13 27.31
N PRO A 235 -23.01 -16.10 26.80
CA PRO A 235 -24.30 -16.46 27.39
C PRO A 235 -24.13 -16.82 28.87
N THR A 236 -24.80 -16.08 29.75
CA THR A 236 -24.73 -16.29 31.21
C THR A 236 -25.45 -17.56 31.68
N ASN A 237 -26.13 -18.27 30.77
CA ASN A 237 -26.82 -19.53 31.03
C ASN A 237 -26.25 -20.64 30.12
N PRO A 238 -25.60 -21.68 30.66
CA PRO A 238 -25.08 -22.82 29.88
C PRO A 238 -26.16 -23.57 29.08
N ASN A 239 -27.44 -23.44 29.48
CA ASN A 239 -28.58 -23.99 28.73
C ASN A 239 -29.05 -23.09 27.57
N ALA A 240 -28.37 -21.97 27.30
CA ALA A 240 -28.67 -21.06 26.19
C ALA A 240 -28.02 -21.49 24.87
N TRP A 241 -27.07 -22.43 24.92
CA TRP A 241 -26.39 -22.97 23.74
C TRP A 241 -27.33 -23.86 22.93
N ALA A 242 -27.65 -23.44 21.71
CA ALA A 242 -28.51 -24.18 20.80
C ALA A 242 -27.67 -24.98 19.79
N SER A 243 -27.96 -26.27 19.64
CA SER A 243 -27.29 -27.09 18.63
C SER A 243 -27.67 -26.62 17.23
N LEU A 244 -26.68 -26.21 16.43
CA LEU A 244 -26.80 -25.80 15.03
C LEU A 244 -26.57 -26.98 14.07
N GLY A 245 -26.17 -28.13 14.59
CA GLY A 245 -25.89 -29.36 13.84
C GLY A 245 -24.57 -30.00 14.19
N TYR A 246 -24.24 -31.10 13.49
CA TYR A 246 -22.94 -31.77 13.63
C TYR A 246 -21.81 -30.88 13.10
N PHE A 247 -20.70 -30.84 13.81
CA PHE A 247 -19.52 -30.06 13.44
C PHE A 247 -18.90 -30.58 12.13
N VAL A 248 -18.76 -31.89 12.01
CA VAL A 248 -18.22 -32.56 10.81
C VAL A 248 -19.16 -33.68 10.37
N ARG A 249 -19.31 -33.86 9.05
CA ARG A 249 -20.13 -34.94 8.47
C ARG A 249 -19.30 -36.18 8.17
N GLN A 250 -19.93 -37.34 8.14
CA GLN A 250 -19.26 -38.58 7.73
C GLN A 250 -18.69 -38.43 6.31
N GLY A 251 -17.39 -38.75 6.14
CA GLY A 251 -16.70 -38.63 4.86
C GLY A 251 -16.15 -37.24 4.54
N GLN A 252 -16.37 -36.25 5.41
CA GLN A 252 -15.79 -34.91 5.29
C GLN A 252 -14.35 -34.93 5.83
N ASN A 253 -13.41 -35.28 4.95
CA ASN A 253 -11.97 -35.29 5.20
C ASN A 253 -11.29 -34.14 4.44
N ALA A 254 -10.12 -33.73 4.90
CA ALA A 254 -9.28 -32.75 4.24
C ALA A 254 -7.84 -33.28 4.17
N ILE A 255 -7.13 -32.97 3.08
CA ILE A 255 -5.75 -33.38 2.82
C ILE A 255 -4.83 -32.17 2.71
N VAL A 256 -3.50 -32.37 2.79
CA VAL A 256 -2.52 -31.29 2.59
C VAL A 256 -2.83 -30.49 1.33
N GLY A 257 -2.89 -29.17 1.48
CA GLY A 257 -3.21 -28.22 0.42
C GLY A 257 -4.67 -27.75 0.43
N ASP A 258 -5.59 -28.53 1.02
CA ASP A 258 -6.97 -28.12 1.20
C ASP A 258 -7.09 -26.94 2.19
N THR A 259 -8.19 -26.21 2.11
CA THR A 259 -8.58 -25.22 3.11
C THR A 259 -9.92 -25.64 3.71
N VAL A 260 -9.95 -25.82 5.04
CA VAL A 260 -11.19 -26.01 5.78
C VAL A 260 -11.72 -24.65 6.20
N TRP A 261 -13.02 -24.42 6.05
CA TRP A 261 -13.61 -23.11 6.29
C TRP A 261 -14.91 -23.21 7.06
N ALA A 262 -14.89 -22.67 8.27
CA ALA A 262 -16.02 -22.54 9.18
C ALA A 262 -16.62 -21.13 9.08
N ARG A 263 -17.93 -21.06 8.83
CA ARG A 263 -18.66 -19.81 8.74
C ARG A 263 -19.89 -19.85 9.63
N LEU A 264 -20.19 -18.72 10.26
CA LEU A 264 -21.41 -18.51 11.05
C LEU A 264 -22.08 -17.25 10.57
N PHE A 265 -23.38 -17.33 10.33
CA PHE A 265 -24.22 -16.18 9.99
C PHE A 265 -25.23 -15.93 11.10
N ASP A 266 -25.44 -14.65 11.42
CA ASP A 266 -26.45 -14.23 12.37
C ASP A 266 -27.88 -14.35 11.81
N GLU A 267 -28.89 -13.98 12.59
CA GLU A 267 -30.30 -14.05 12.18
C GLU A 267 -30.67 -13.12 11.00
N THR A 268 -29.83 -12.13 10.70
CA THR A 268 -30.00 -11.22 9.55
C THR A 268 -29.29 -11.73 8.30
N GLY A 269 -28.48 -12.79 8.44
CA GLY A 269 -27.63 -13.32 7.39
C GLY A 269 -26.26 -12.64 7.30
N GLN A 270 -25.90 -11.79 8.27
CA GLN A 270 -24.55 -11.21 8.33
C GLN A 270 -23.56 -12.28 8.78
N GLU A 271 -22.43 -12.40 8.08
CA GLU A 271 -21.35 -13.28 8.47
C GLU A 271 -20.62 -12.71 9.69
N VAL A 272 -20.59 -13.49 10.78
CA VAL A 272 -19.99 -13.11 12.06
C VAL A 272 -18.79 -13.99 12.44
N ILE A 273 -18.62 -15.13 11.76
CA ILE A 273 -17.39 -15.95 11.79
C ILE A 273 -17.00 -16.27 10.35
N ASN A 274 -15.74 -16.03 10.01
CA ASN A 274 -15.08 -16.46 8.77
C ASN A 274 -13.71 -17.04 9.13
N GLN A 275 -13.69 -18.27 9.66
CA GLN A 275 -12.48 -18.92 10.14
C GLN A 275 -11.99 -19.95 9.12
N GLN A 276 -10.82 -19.69 8.55
CA GLN A 276 -10.15 -20.62 7.64
C GLN A 276 -9.02 -21.37 8.36
N LEU A 277 -8.79 -22.62 7.95
CA LEU A 277 -7.67 -23.45 8.38
C LEU A 277 -7.06 -24.11 7.14
N LYS A 278 -5.87 -23.64 6.74
CA LYS A 278 -5.08 -24.30 5.70
C LYS A 278 -4.58 -25.65 6.23
N ILE A 279 -4.77 -26.70 5.44
CA ILE A 279 -4.33 -28.04 5.79
C ILE A 279 -2.90 -28.24 5.32
N ASN A 280 -2.05 -28.62 6.26
CA ASN A 280 -0.64 -28.91 6.05
C ASN A 280 -0.27 -30.26 6.68
N ALA A 281 0.99 -30.67 6.53
CA ALA A 281 1.46 -31.95 7.05
C ALA A 281 1.30 -32.09 8.58
N ASP A 282 1.33 -30.97 9.31
CA ASP A 282 1.29 -30.97 10.77
C ASP A 282 -0.12 -31.13 11.32
N ASN A 283 -1.14 -30.59 10.63
CA ASN A 283 -2.51 -30.58 11.12
C ASN A 283 -3.46 -31.56 10.40
N GLN A 284 -3.08 -32.17 9.26
CA GLN A 284 -3.98 -33.04 8.49
C GLN A 284 -4.59 -34.17 9.34
N ALA A 285 -3.83 -34.74 10.27
CA ALA A 285 -4.28 -35.86 11.10
C ALA A 285 -5.34 -35.48 12.16
N ASN A 286 -5.43 -34.20 12.53
CA ASN A 286 -6.27 -33.72 13.64
C ASN A 286 -6.91 -32.35 13.39
N TRP A 287 -7.08 -31.95 12.12
CA TRP A 287 -7.56 -30.62 11.75
C TRP A 287 -8.89 -30.26 12.40
N GLN A 288 -9.78 -31.24 12.63
CA GLN A 288 -11.05 -31.02 13.31
C GLN A 288 -10.83 -30.48 14.73
N GLN A 289 -9.89 -31.07 15.47
CA GLN A 289 -9.54 -30.63 16.82
C GLN A 289 -8.87 -29.26 16.80
N VAL A 290 -7.99 -29.01 15.83
CA VAL A 290 -7.32 -27.71 15.66
C VAL A 290 -8.35 -26.62 15.42
N LEU A 291 -9.23 -26.81 14.43
CA LEU A 291 -10.27 -25.83 14.09
C LEU A 291 -11.28 -25.64 15.23
N ALA A 292 -11.71 -26.72 15.89
CA ALA A 292 -12.60 -26.61 17.05
C ALA A 292 -11.96 -25.81 18.19
N SER A 293 -10.65 -25.99 18.42
CA SER A 293 -9.92 -25.24 19.45
C SER A 293 -9.83 -23.75 19.11
N GLN A 294 -9.59 -23.40 17.84
CA GLN A 294 -9.62 -22.01 17.37
C GLN A 294 -11.00 -21.39 17.56
N LEU A 295 -12.06 -22.06 17.09
CA LEU A 295 -13.44 -21.58 17.22
C LEU A 295 -13.86 -21.38 18.70
N ASN A 296 -13.51 -22.34 19.57
CA ASN A 296 -13.81 -22.28 21.00
C ASN A 296 -13.01 -21.21 21.75
N LEU A 297 -11.86 -20.77 21.20
CA LEU A 297 -11.06 -19.70 21.77
C LEU A 297 -11.55 -18.35 21.26
N ASP A 298 -11.46 -18.15 19.94
CA ASP A 298 -11.61 -16.85 19.28
C ASP A 298 -13.07 -16.39 19.22
N TYR A 299 -14.01 -17.33 19.20
CA TYR A 299 -15.44 -17.07 19.03
C TYR A 299 -16.27 -17.68 20.16
N ALA A 300 -15.70 -17.81 21.36
CA ALA A 300 -16.36 -18.39 22.54
C ALA A 300 -17.70 -17.72 22.92
N HIS A 301 -17.92 -16.48 22.48
CA HIS A 301 -19.15 -15.72 22.69
C HIS A 301 -20.25 -16.04 21.64
N LEU A 302 -19.87 -16.64 20.50
CA LEU A 302 -20.78 -17.01 19.41
C LEU A 302 -21.01 -18.50 19.34
N VAL A 303 -19.97 -19.31 19.52
CA VAL A 303 -20.02 -20.77 19.32
C VAL A 303 -19.24 -21.56 20.36
N GLN A 304 -19.68 -22.81 20.55
CA GLN A 304 -18.90 -23.87 21.19
C GLN A 304 -18.98 -25.15 20.35
N ILE A 305 -17.85 -25.82 20.20
CA ILE A 305 -17.68 -27.04 19.40
C ILE A 305 -17.36 -28.20 20.33
N GLY A 306 -18.24 -29.21 20.37
CA GLY A 306 -18.04 -30.38 21.21
C GLY A 306 -19.29 -31.23 21.43
N VAL A 307 -19.25 -32.06 22.46
CA VAL A 307 -20.40 -32.80 22.98
C VAL A 307 -20.85 -32.12 24.27
N GLN A 308 -22.12 -31.75 24.36
CA GLN A 308 -22.68 -31.17 25.58
C GLN A 308 -22.90 -32.24 26.65
N ASN A 309 -22.34 -32.04 27.83
CA ASN A 309 -22.52 -32.93 28.98
C ASN A 309 -23.86 -32.65 29.71
N GLN A 310 -24.16 -33.44 30.75
CA GLN A 310 -25.42 -33.31 31.51
C GLN A 310 -25.56 -31.99 32.29
N VAL A 311 -24.46 -31.28 32.54
CA VAL A 311 -24.46 -30.00 33.24
C VAL A 311 -24.39 -28.80 32.29
N GLY A 312 -24.36 -29.04 30.97
CA GLY A 312 -24.41 -28.03 29.93
C GLY A 312 -23.05 -27.63 29.33
N ASP A 313 -21.93 -28.16 29.82
CA ASP A 313 -20.61 -27.83 29.26
C ASP A 313 -20.40 -28.54 27.92
N VAL A 314 -19.83 -27.84 26.95
CA VAL A 314 -19.47 -28.38 25.64
C VAL A 314 -17.97 -28.69 25.62
N VAL A 315 -17.62 -29.96 25.41
CA VAL A 315 -16.22 -30.41 25.37
C VAL A 315 -15.95 -31.17 24.08
N PHE A 316 -14.88 -30.81 23.37
CA PHE A 316 -14.51 -31.49 22.14
C PHE A 316 -14.09 -32.95 22.40
N ASN A 317 -14.74 -33.88 21.70
CA ASN A 317 -14.42 -35.30 21.73
C ASN A 317 -13.50 -35.66 20.56
N SER A 318 -12.19 -35.70 20.82
CA SER A 318 -11.19 -36.09 19.81
C SER A 318 -11.16 -37.60 19.52
N ALA A 319 -11.71 -38.44 20.40
CA ALA A 319 -11.77 -39.88 20.19
C ALA A 319 -12.85 -40.28 19.17
N ASP A 320 -13.91 -39.49 19.04
CA ASP A 320 -14.95 -39.67 18.04
C ASP A 320 -15.43 -38.32 17.49
N VAL A 321 -14.73 -37.85 16.46
CA VAL A 321 -14.93 -36.51 15.88
C VAL A 321 -16.35 -36.29 15.35
N LEU A 322 -17.05 -37.36 14.93
CA LEU A 322 -18.39 -37.28 14.35
C LEU A 322 -19.49 -37.06 15.39
N THR A 323 -19.18 -37.20 16.68
CA THR A 323 -20.13 -36.93 17.77
C THR A 323 -20.24 -35.45 18.10
N ASN A 324 -19.25 -34.64 17.71
CA ASN A 324 -19.21 -33.22 18.03
C ASN A 324 -20.26 -32.43 17.26
N GLN A 325 -20.86 -31.47 17.93
CA GLN A 325 -21.83 -30.52 17.40
C GLN A 325 -21.30 -29.10 17.49
N VAL A 326 -21.86 -28.22 16.67
CA VAL A 326 -21.72 -26.78 16.82
C VAL A 326 -22.90 -26.29 17.65
N TYR A 327 -22.60 -25.62 18.75
CA TYR A 327 -23.58 -24.94 19.57
C TYR A 327 -23.43 -23.43 19.38
N GLY A 328 -24.52 -22.75 19.01
CA GLY A 328 -24.56 -21.29 18.85
C GLY A 328 -25.18 -20.61 20.06
N SER A 329 -24.75 -19.38 20.35
CA SER A 329 -25.32 -18.53 21.41
C SER A 329 -26.72 -18.01 21.06
N ASN A 330 -27.10 -18.09 19.79
CA ASN A 330 -28.44 -17.80 19.29
C ASN A 330 -28.94 -18.97 18.41
N PRO A 331 -30.15 -19.52 18.67
CA PRO A 331 -30.70 -20.63 17.88
C PRO A 331 -31.01 -20.30 16.42
N ASN A 332 -31.08 -19.02 16.06
CA ASN A 332 -31.33 -18.58 14.69
C ASN A 332 -30.05 -18.42 13.86
N TYR A 333 -28.88 -18.64 14.46
CA TYR A 333 -27.62 -18.67 13.71
C TYR A 333 -27.59 -19.84 12.75
N THR A 334 -26.88 -19.66 11.64
CA THR A 334 -26.64 -20.73 10.68
C THR A 334 -25.15 -20.99 10.55
N TYR A 335 -24.76 -22.26 10.64
CA TYR A 335 -23.36 -22.69 10.58
C TYR A 335 -23.10 -23.50 9.31
N THR A 336 -21.95 -23.28 8.68
CA THR A 336 -21.46 -24.10 7.59
C THR A 336 -19.98 -24.41 7.76
N LEU A 337 -19.61 -25.64 7.41
CA LEU A 337 -18.24 -26.10 7.33
C LEU A 337 -18.01 -26.66 5.93
N SER A 338 -17.07 -26.09 5.20
CA SER A 338 -16.67 -26.56 3.87
C SER A 338 -15.21 -27.03 3.88
N VAL A 339 -14.91 -28.03 3.07
CA VAL A 339 -13.53 -28.42 2.73
C VAL A 339 -13.35 -28.07 1.28
N GLN A 340 -12.42 -27.15 1.03
CA GLN A 340 -12.07 -26.70 -0.30
C GLN A 340 -10.82 -27.43 -0.73
N GLY A 341 -10.92 -28.11 -1.88
CA GLY A 341 -9.76 -28.73 -2.49
C GLY A 341 -8.67 -27.70 -2.75
N THR A 342 -7.43 -28.17 -2.81
CA THR A 342 -6.31 -27.33 -3.28
C THR A 342 -6.70 -26.64 -4.60
N PRO A 343 -6.66 -25.30 -4.69
CA PRO A 343 -7.01 -24.60 -5.91
C PRO A 343 -6.04 -24.98 -7.05
N ASP A 344 -6.54 -24.94 -8.29
CA ASP A 344 -5.68 -25.08 -9.47
C ASP A 344 -4.68 -23.92 -9.52
N ASN A 345 -3.42 -24.24 -9.83
CA ASN A 345 -2.36 -23.24 -9.92
C ASN A 345 -2.69 -22.16 -10.97
N THR A 346 -2.56 -20.90 -10.58
CA THR A 346 -2.71 -19.74 -11.46
C THR A 346 -1.35 -19.11 -11.74
N ALA A 347 -1.23 -18.34 -12.82
CA ALA A 347 0.04 -17.66 -13.10
C ALA A 347 0.23 -16.49 -12.12
N PRO A 348 1.47 -16.15 -11.73
CA PRO A 348 1.72 -15.00 -10.86
C PRO A 348 1.05 -13.73 -11.37
N ILE A 349 0.46 -12.97 -10.46
CA ILE A 349 -0.13 -11.67 -10.79
C ILE A 349 0.96 -10.62 -10.63
N VAL A 350 1.25 -9.91 -11.72
CA VAL A 350 2.35 -8.94 -11.79
C VAL A 350 1.79 -7.56 -12.08
N SER A 351 2.09 -6.61 -11.20
CA SER A 351 1.76 -5.21 -11.40
C SER A 351 2.68 -4.59 -12.41
N LYS A 352 2.10 -4.02 -13.48
CA LYS A 352 2.87 -3.27 -14.47
C LYS A 352 3.51 -2.05 -13.81
N PRO A 353 4.86 -1.92 -13.85
CA PRO A 353 5.53 -0.70 -13.40
C PRO A 353 5.15 0.51 -14.26
N GLU A 354 5.14 1.70 -13.67
CA GLU A 354 5.05 2.94 -14.43
C GLU A 354 6.33 3.15 -15.28
N ASN A 355 6.18 3.90 -16.36
CA ASN A 355 7.34 4.32 -17.14
C ASN A 355 8.20 5.28 -16.30
N LEU A 356 9.51 5.14 -16.42
CA LEU A 356 10.47 5.96 -15.70
C LEU A 356 11.09 6.98 -16.63
N VAL A 357 11.26 8.20 -16.14
CA VAL A 357 12.09 9.23 -16.79
C VAL A 357 13.27 9.48 -15.86
N VAL A 358 14.47 9.26 -16.36
CA VAL A 358 15.71 9.33 -15.57
C VAL A 358 16.76 10.08 -16.35
N ASP A 359 17.71 10.68 -15.63
CA ASP A 359 18.85 11.31 -16.26
C ASP A 359 19.95 10.27 -16.55
N GLU A 360 20.73 10.50 -17.60
CA GLU A 360 21.88 9.65 -17.92
C GLU A 360 22.89 9.56 -16.77
N ASN A 361 23.68 8.49 -16.73
CA ASN A 361 24.69 8.24 -15.70
C ASN A 361 24.17 8.23 -14.25
N THR A 362 22.84 8.11 -14.07
CA THR A 362 22.23 7.94 -12.75
C THR A 362 21.95 6.46 -12.44
N THR A 363 21.72 6.19 -11.15
CA THR A 363 21.22 4.90 -10.67
C THR A 363 19.82 5.10 -10.11
N THR A 364 18.87 4.27 -10.52
CA THR A 364 17.47 4.36 -10.09
C THR A 364 17.01 3.00 -9.56
N ALA A 365 16.52 2.98 -8.32
CA ALA A 365 15.93 1.78 -7.73
C ALA A 365 14.56 1.50 -8.36
N VAL A 366 14.31 0.23 -8.69
CA VAL A 366 13.03 -0.25 -9.22
C VAL A 366 12.57 -1.42 -8.38
N HIS A 367 11.30 -1.35 -7.94
CA HIS A 367 10.60 -2.45 -7.29
C HIS A 367 9.49 -2.95 -8.21
N LEU A 368 9.46 -4.26 -8.48
CA LEU A 368 8.35 -4.93 -9.16
C LEU A 368 7.44 -5.58 -8.13
N HIS A 369 6.19 -5.13 -8.08
CA HIS A 369 5.19 -5.77 -7.27
C HIS A 369 4.57 -6.97 -8.00
N ALA A 370 4.65 -8.16 -7.39
CA ALA A 370 4.00 -9.38 -7.85
C ALA A 370 3.63 -10.28 -6.67
N PHE A 371 2.61 -11.10 -6.85
CA PHE A 371 2.19 -12.10 -5.86
C PHE A 371 1.60 -13.34 -6.57
N ASP A 372 1.43 -14.41 -5.81
CA ASP A 372 0.78 -15.64 -6.24
C ASP A 372 -0.38 -15.99 -5.30
N ASP A 373 -1.53 -16.35 -5.84
CA ASP A 373 -2.73 -16.69 -5.05
C ASP A 373 -2.51 -17.97 -4.23
N GLU A 374 -1.68 -18.87 -4.76
CA GLU A 374 -1.29 -20.12 -4.12
C GLU A 374 -0.07 -19.98 -3.21
N GLN A 375 0.50 -18.77 -3.11
CA GLN A 375 1.68 -18.41 -2.34
C GLN A 375 2.95 -19.21 -2.69
N ASN A 376 3.07 -19.67 -3.94
CA ASN A 376 4.32 -20.26 -4.40
C ASN A 376 5.44 -19.21 -4.42
N ALA A 377 6.68 -19.68 -4.24
CA ALA A 377 7.86 -18.81 -4.32
C ALA A 377 8.03 -18.27 -5.74
N LEU A 378 8.20 -16.95 -5.86
CA LEU A 378 8.34 -16.27 -7.15
C LEU A 378 9.80 -16.17 -7.61
N ILE A 379 10.01 -16.36 -8.92
CA ILE A 379 11.29 -16.27 -9.62
C ILE A 379 11.21 -15.13 -10.63
N TYR A 380 12.14 -14.18 -10.52
CA TYR A 380 12.17 -12.98 -11.36
C TYR A 380 13.28 -13.06 -12.40
N THR A 381 12.95 -12.79 -13.66
CA THR A 381 13.92 -12.71 -14.76
C THR A 381 13.79 -11.36 -15.45
N TRP A 382 14.81 -10.51 -15.27
CA TRP A 382 14.89 -9.18 -15.85
C TRP A 382 15.64 -9.22 -17.19
N SER A 383 15.03 -8.64 -18.22
CA SER A 383 15.62 -8.43 -19.54
C SER A 383 15.76 -6.93 -19.77
N VAL A 384 16.96 -6.42 -19.49
CA VAL A 384 17.33 -5.01 -19.65
C VAL A 384 18.20 -4.85 -20.91
N PRO A 385 17.79 -4.05 -21.92
CA PRO A 385 18.54 -3.92 -23.16
C PRO A 385 19.77 -3.02 -23.00
N ALA A 386 20.93 -3.45 -23.49
CA ALA A 386 22.13 -2.62 -23.52
C ALA A 386 21.96 -1.37 -24.42
N PRO A 387 22.60 -0.23 -24.10
CA PRO A 387 23.56 -0.03 -23.02
C PRO A 387 22.96 0.21 -21.62
N LEU A 388 21.63 0.23 -21.44
CA LEU A 388 21.02 0.21 -20.10
C LEU A 388 21.42 -1.09 -19.38
N SER A 389 21.76 -0.98 -18.10
CA SER A 389 22.19 -2.12 -17.29
C SER A 389 21.57 -2.09 -15.90
N PHE A 390 21.73 -3.15 -15.12
CA PHE A 390 21.19 -3.22 -13.78
C PHE A 390 22.07 -4.03 -12.83
N THR A 391 21.87 -3.81 -11.53
CA THR A 391 22.34 -4.66 -10.44
C THR A 391 21.16 -5.07 -9.56
N GLY A 392 21.35 -6.07 -8.69
CA GLY A 392 20.28 -6.62 -7.85
C GLY A 392 19.62 -7.86 -8.45
N SER A 393 18.55 -8.32 -7.82
CA SER A 393 17.83 -9.55 -8.13
C SER A 393 16.40 -9.50 -7.60
N ASP A 394 15.62 -10.53 -7.91
CA ASP A 394 14.27 -10.69 -7.39
C ASP A 394 13.38 -9.51 -7.77
N ALA A 395 12.52 -9.06 -6.86
CA ALA A 395 11.63 -7.92 -7.08
C ALA A 395 12.35 -6.57 -7.10
N ASN A 396 13.61 -6.47 -6.66
CA ASN A 396 14.31 -5.20 -6.47
C ASN A 396 15.60 -5.13 -7.29
N ILE A 397 15.65 -4.22 -8.25
CA ILE A 397 16.87 -3.94 -9.03
C ILE A 397 17.25 -2.47 -8.96
N ASN A 398 18.50 -2.17 -9.26
CA ASN A 398 18.95 -0.80 -9.52
C ASN A 398 19.32 -0.70 -11.00
N LEU A 399 18.56 0.09 -11.75
CA LEU A 399 18.89 0.45 -13.13
C LEU A 399 20.04 1.45 -13.15
N ILE A 400 20.97 1.27 -14.08
CA ILE A 400 22.12 2.15 -14.30
C ILE A 400 21.99 2.73 -15.71
N SER A 401 21.64 4.00 -15.78
CA SER A 401 21.39 4.73 -17.02
C SER A 401 22.69 4.99 -17.77
N PRO A 402 22.78 4.65 -19.06
CA PRO A 402 23.95 4.95 -19.88
C PRO A 402 23.98 6.43 -20.26
N GLU A 403 25.13 6.89 -20.75
CA GLU A 403 25.25 8.16 -21.48
C GLU A 403 24.46 8.09 -22.80
N VAL A 404 23.69 9.13 -23.12
CA VAL A 404 22.90 9.23 -24.34
C VAL A 404 23.03 10.62 -24.95
N SER A 405 23.11 10.71 -26.29
CA SER A 405 23.26 12.00 -26.99
C SER A 405 21.93 12.66 -27.39
N THR A 406 20.81 12.01 -27.07
CA THR A 406 19.43 12.47 -27.21
C THR A 406 18.56 11.65 -26.25
N PRO A 407 17.41 12.16 -25.79
CA PRO A 407 16.45 11.35 -25.02
C PRO A 407 16.18 10.02 -25.71
N THR A 408 16.41 8.91 -25.00
CA THR A 408 16.39 7.56 -25.54
C THR A 408 15.53 6.64 -24.66
N ASP A 409 14.61 5.92 -25.29
CA ASP A 409 13.73 4.97 -24.62
C ASP A 409 14.32 3.56 -24.64
N TYR A 410 14.31 2.92 -23.47
CA TYR A 410 14.65 1.51 -23.29
C TYR A 410 13.43 0.75 -22.77
N THR A 411 13.00 -0.29 -23.48
CA THR A 411 11.93 -1.18 -23.00
C THR A 411 12.52 -2.26 -22.10
N VAL A 412 12.24 -2.18 -20.81
CA VAL A 412 12.61 -3.21 -19.84
C VAL A 412 11.48 -4.22 -19.74
N VAL A 413 11.83 -5.50 -19.85
CA VAL A 413 10.87 -6.61 -19.75
C VAL A 413 11.21 -7.45 -18.54
N VAL A 414 10.19 -7.83 -17.76
CA VAL A 414 10.35 -8.70 -16.60
C VAL A 414 9.37 -9.86 -16.66
N SER A 415 9.88 -11.06 -16.42
CA SER A 415 9.11 -12.30 -16.33
C SER A 415 9.12 -12.80 -14.89
N VAL A 416 7.94 -13.10 -14.35
CA VAL A 416 7.74 -13.62 -13.00
C VAL A 416 7.12 -15.01 -13.08
N SER A 417 7.77 -16.01 -12.51
CA SER A 417 7.32 -17.41 -12.51
C SER A 417 7.16 -17.95 -11.10
N ASP A 418 6.17 -18.82 -10.89
CA ASP A 418 5.97 -19.65 -9.68
C ASP A 418 6.64 -21.04 -9.81
N GLY A 419 7.44 -21.24 -10.87
CA GLY A 419 8.04 -22.53 -11.24
C GLY A 419 7.16 -23.42 -12.14
N GLN A 420 5.89 -23.07 -12.37
CA GLN A 420 4.96 -23.80 -13.24
C GLN A 420 4.43 -22.94 -14.40
N LEU A 421 3.97 -21.74 -14.08
CA LEU A 421 3.45 -20.73 -14.97
C LEU A 421 4.32 -19.46 -14.91
N THR A 422 4.12 -18.55 -15.85
CA THR A 422 4.90 -17.32 -15.94
C THR A 422 4.03 -16.19 -16.47
N THR A 423 4.15 -15.04 -15.84
CA THR A 423 3.55 -13.78 -16.30
C THR A 423 4.65 -12.80 -16.66
N GLN A 424 4.45 -12.05 -17.74
CA GLN A 424 5.41 -11.08 -18.25
C GLN A 424 4.79 -9.68 -18.29
N THR A 425 5.58 -8.67 -17.93
CA THR A 425 5.22 -7.27 -18.09
C THR A 425 6.41 -6.46 -18.59
N GLU A 426 6.15 -5.24 -19.04
CA GLU A 426 7.16 -4.32 -19.56
C GLU A 426 6.82 -2.87 -19.23
N PHE A 427 7.87 -2.05 -19.11
CA PHE A 427 7.78 -0.61 -18.94
C PHE A 427 8.93 0.07 -19.70
N VAL A 428 8.76 1.37 -19.97
CA VAL A 428 9.74 2.18 -20.69
C VAL A 428 10.55 2.99 -19.70
N VAL A 429 11.86 3.01 -19.90
CA VAL A 429 12.80 3.90 -19.23
C VAL A 429 13.30 4.91 -20.25
N THR A 430 12.82 6.14 -20.15
CA THR A 430 13.30 7.28 -20.95
C THR A 430 14.52 7.86 -20.24
N VAL A 431 15.69 7.70 -20.84
CA VAL A 431 16.94 8.31 -20.36
C VAL A 431 17.10 9.65 -21.07
N ASN A 432 17.06 10.74 -20.30
CA ASN A 432 17.32 12.07 -20.81
C ASN A 432 18.81 12.24 -21.11
N ASP A 433 19.10 12.90 -22.22
CA ASP A 433 20.40 13.51 -22.43
C ASP A 433 20.52 14.70 -21.47
N SER A 434 21.43 14.61 -20.50
CA SER A 434 21.70 15.68 -19.53
C SER A 434 22.85 16.58 -20.00
N VAL A 435 23.42 16.33 -21.18
CA VAL A 435 24.35 17.24 -21.82
C VAL A 435 23.60 18.45 -22.35
N ILE A 436 23.92 19.62 -21.81
CA ILE A 436 23.51 20.90 -22.41
C ILE A 436 24.33 21.13 -23.68
N ASN A 437 23.90 20.52 -24.77
CA ASN A 437 24.34 20.85 -26.12
C ASN A 437 23.30 21.79 -26.76
N ASP A 438 23.15 23.00 -26.19
CA ASP A 438 22.49 24.08 -26.94
C ASP A 438 23.50 24.59 -27.98
N PRO A 439 23.29 24.34 -29.29
CA PRO A 439 24.17 24.87 -30.34
C PRO A 439 24.20 26.41 -30.38
N ALA A 440 23.30 27.11 -29.67
CA ALA A 440 23.33 28.55 -29.49
C ALA A 440 24.31 29.03 -28.40
N ILE A 441 24.83 28.13 -27.54
CA ILE A 441 25.75 28.46 -26.45
C ILE A 441 27.14 27.92 -26.76
N ALA A 442 28.06 28.83 -27.11
CA ALA A 442 29.42 28.46 -27.48
C ALA A 442 30.25 27.96 -26.27
N PRO A 443 31.19 27.01 -26.46
CA PRO A 443 32.16 26.65 -25.42
C PRO A 443 32.99 27.84 -24.96
N TRP A 444 33.28 27.88 -23.66
CA TRP A 444 34.17 28.89 -23.10
C TRP A 444 35.58 28.77 -23.69
N SER A 445 36.17 29.92 -23.97
CA SER A 445 37.49 30.06 -24.59
C SER A 445 38.35 31.01 -23.75
N THR A 446 39.62 30.66 -23.62
CA THR A 446 40.59 31.44 -22.83
C THR A 446 40.92 32.79 -23.48
N THR A 447 40.68 32.94 -24.79
CA THR A 447 41.06 34.13 -25.57
C THR A 447 39.89 35.05 -25.91
N GLU A 448 38.65 34.56 -25.81
CA GLU A 448 37.44 35.34 -26.05
C GLU A 448 37.18 36.35 -24.93
N VAL A 449 36.51 37.45 -25.28
CA VAL A 449 36.11 38.50 -24.33
C VAL A 449 34.61 38.37 -24.09
N TYR A 450 34.21 38.32 -22.82
CA TYR A 450 32.82 38.11 -22.40
C TYR A 450 32.26 39.32 -21.66
N GLN A 451 31.02 39.68 -21.95
CA GLN A 451 30.23 40.76 -21.32
C GLN A 451 29.15 40.19 -20.40
N ALA A 452 28.50 41.04 -19.58
CA ALA A 452 27.55 40.65 -18.52
C ALA A 452 26.25 39.92 -18.97
N THR A 453 26.14 39.56 -20.25
CA THR A 453 25.01 38.84 -20.85
C THR A 453 25.42 37.55 -21.56
N ASP A 454 26.72 37.32 -21.69
CA ASP A 454 27.23 36.23 -22.50
C ASP A 454 27.14 34.91 -21.73
N LYS A 455 26.66 33.88 -22.41
CA LYS A 455 26.57 32.53 -21.90
C LYS A 455 27.61 31.65 -22.58
N VAL A 456 28.24 30.77 -21.82
CA VAL A 456 29.21 29.80 -22.34
C VAL A 456 28.98 28.43 -21.73
N SER A 457 29.32 27.39 -22.48
CA SER A 457 29.38 26.03 -21.96
C SER A 457 30.81 25.71 -21.47
N PHE A 458 30.94 25.12 -20.28
CA PHE A 458 32.22 24.67 -19.75
C PHE A 458 32.00 23.48 -18.81
N GLN A 459 32.65 22.34 -19.08
CA GLN A 459 32.49 21.09 -18.31
C GLN A 459 31.00 20.75 -18.07
N GLU A 460 30.22 20.60 -19.15
CA GLU A 460 28.79 20.18 -19.09
C GLU A 460 27.89 21.13 -18.28
N ARG A 461 28.28 22.40 -18.14
CA ARG A 461 27.53 23.44 -17.42
C ARG A 461 27.42 24.70 -18.25
N VAL A 462 26.38 25.48 -18.01
CA VAL A 462 26.24 26.82 -18.62
C VAL A 462 26.49 27.90 -17.59
N TYR A 463 27.40 28.80 -17.95
CA TYR A 463 27.77 29.94 -17.14
C TYR A 463 27.38 31.24 -17.82
N LEU A 464 26.78 32.16 -17.06
CA LEU A 464 26.53 33.54 -17.44
C LEU A 464 27.68 34.41 -16.91
N ALA A 465 28.31 35.19 -17.79
CA ALA A 465 29.27 36.20 -17.36
C ALA A 465 28.54 37.29 -16.57
N LYS A 466 29.06 37.61 -15.38
CA LYS A 466 28.49 38.64 -14.49
C LYS A 466 29.00 40.04 -14.82
N TRP A 467 30.17 40.12 -15.43
CA TRP A 467 30.82 41.36 -15.89
C TRP A 467 31.88 41.04 -16.94
N TRP A 468 32.45 42.11 -17.51
CA TRP A 468 33.54 42.02 -18.49
C TRP A 468 34.67 41.11 -17.98
N ASN A 469 35.00 40.04 -18.71
CA ASN A 469 36.12 39.18 -18.39
C ASN A 469 36.76 38.55 -19.63
N GLN A 470 38.04 38.17 -19.51
CA GLN A 470 38.79 37.46 -20.54
C GLN A 470 39.76 36.50 -19.84
N GLY A 471 39.80 35.24 -20.28
CA GLY A 471 40.70 34.21 -19.73
C GLY A 471 40.38 33.75 -18.30
N GLN A 472 39.30 34.21 -17.69
CA GLN A 472 38.85 33.76 -16.37
C GLN A 472 37.97 32.52 -16.52
N GLN A 473 38.40 31.38 -15.96
CA GLN A 473 37.71 30.10 -16.14
C GLN A 473 36.37 30.03 -15.38
N PRO A 474 35.29 29.49 -15.97
CA PRO A 474 33.94 29.56 -15.39
C PRO A 474 33.72 28.82 -14.07
N ASP A 475 34.32 27.64 -13.91
CA ASP A 475 34.21 26.83 -12.69
C ASP A 475 35.04 27.40 -11.53
N SER A 476 36.04 28.24 -11.79
CA SER A 476 37.00 28.69 -10.79
C SER A 476 36.94 30.19 -10.45
N SER A 477 36.25 31.01 -11.24
CA SER A 477 36.22 32.47 -11.08
C SER A 477 34.86 33.00 -10.63
N SER A 478 34.87 34.04 -9.81
CA SER A 478 33.65 34.75 -9.38
C SER A 478 33.01 35.63 -10.48
N ALA A 479 33.65 35.74 -11.64
CA ALA A 479 33.11 36.45 -12.81
C ALA A 479 32.00 35.71 -13.53
N TRP A 480 31.80 34.44 -13.18
CA TRP A 480 30.80 33.57 -13.80
C TRP A 480 29.75 33.17 -12.77
N GLU A 481 28.49 33.23 -13.20
CA GLU A 481 27.35 32.70 -12.49
C GLU A 481 26.94 31.39 -13.16
N LEU A 482 26.83 30.32 -12.38
CA LEU A 482 26.31 29.06 -12.89
C LEU A 482 24.80 29.22 -13.05
N VAL A 483 24.32 29.14 -14.29
CA VAL A 483 22.89 29.33 -14.61
C VAL A 483 22.21 28.03 -15.01
N GLU A 484 22.99 27.01 -15.35
CA GLU A 484 22.52 25.66 -15.62
C GLU A 484 23.56 24.66 -15.10
N GLU A 485 23.15 23.85 -14.13
CA GLU A 485 23.99 22.84 -13.48
C GLU A 485 24.25 21.65 -14.42
N GLY A 486 25.33 20.92 -14.17
CA GLY A 486 25.61 19.65 -14.84
C GLY A 486 25.20 18.46 -13.96
N PRO A 487 25.36 17.21 -14.43
CA PRO A 487 24.88 16.02 -13.72
C PRO A 487 25.56 15.76 -12.37
N ASN A 488 26.72 16.38 -12.12
CA ASN A 488 27.46 16.27 -10.87
C ASN A 488 27.69 17.65 -10.24
N PRO A 489 27.83 17.76 -8.90
CA PRO A 489 28.28 19.00 -8.28
C PRO A 489 29.67 19.41 -8.78
N ALA A 490 29.90 20.71 -8.98
CA ALA A 490 31.18 21.22 -9.48
C ALA A 490 32.33 20.97 -8.48
N ALA A 491 33.56 20.82 -8.97
CA ALA A 491 34.73 20.78 -8.10
C ALA A 491 34.85 22.08 -7.28
N TRP A 492 35.26 21.96 -6.01
CA TRP A 492 35.51 23.14 -5.18
C TRP A 492 36.71 23.95 -5.70
N SER A 493 36.54 25.27 -5.75
CA SER A 493 37.56 26.25 -6.13
C SER A 493 37.71 27.29 -5.03
N ILE A 494 38.95 27.48 -4.59
CA ILE A 494 39.30 28.46 -3.54
C ILE A 494 38.94 29.90 -3.90
N ASN A 495 38.89 30.24 -5.20
CA ASN A 495 38.66 31.60 -5.67
C ASN A 495 37.17 31.90 -5.98
N LYS A 496 36.30 30.91 -5.83
CA LYS A 496 34.87 31.01 -6.11
C LYS A 496 34.07 31.18 -4.82
N ALA A 497 33.09 32.09 -4.85
CA ALA A 497 32.11 32.23 -3.78
C ALA A 497 30.92 31.26 -4.02
N TYR A 498 30.42 30.68 -2.93
CA TYR A 498 29.32 29.72 -2.91
C TYR A 498 28.19 30.25 -2.01
N GLN A 499 26.95 30.10 -2.45
CA GLN A 499 25.76 30.48 -1.67
C GLN A 499 25.31 29.33 -0.76
N ALA A 500 24.43 29.62 0.21
CA ALA A 500 23.79 28.58 1.02
C ALA A 500 23.09 27.55 0.12
N GLY A 501 23.27 26.26 0.42
CA GLY A 501 22.73 25.16 -0.36
C GLY A 501 23.57 24.72 -1.56
N ALA A 502 24.60 25.49 -1.96
CA ALA A 502 25.48 25.11 -3.06
C ALA A 502 26.23 23.81 -2.74
N GLU A 503 26.33 22.92 -3.72
CA GLU A 503 27.01 21.64 -3.57
C GLU A 503 28.27 21.56 -4.41
N ILE A 504 29.30 20.91 -3.87
CA ILE A 504 30.60 20.75 -4.52
C ILE A 504 31.16 19.34 -4.31
N ILE A 505 32.17 19.00 -5.10
CA ILE A 505 33.07 17.87 -4.85
C ILE A 505 34.44 18.39 -4.41
N TYR A 506 34.96 17.87 -3.30
CA TYR A 506 36.33 18.12 -2.86
C TYR A 506 36.96 16.81 -2.40
N GLN A 507 38.12 16.46 -2.97
CA GLN A 507 38.84 15.19 -2.71
C GLN A 507 37.95 13.93 -2.86
N GLY A 508 37.03 13.94 -3.83
CA GLY A 508 36.12 12.82 -4.09
C GLY A 508 34.93 12.72 -3.13
N GLN A 509 34.77 13.65 -2.19
CA GLN A 509 33.63 13.72 -1.29
C GLN A 509 32.71 14.90 -1.62
N ARG A 510 31.41 14.70 -1.43
CA ARG A 510 30.38 15.72 -1.70
C ARG A 510 30.13 16.56 -0.45
N TYR A 511 30.01 17.87 -0.62
CA TYR A 511 29.67 18.80 0.45
C TYR A 511 28.58 19.77 0.01
N ARG A 512 27.82 20.29 0.99
CA ARG A 512 26.84 21.37 0.84
C ARG A 512 27.20 22.55 1.73
N ALA A 513 27.15 23.77 1.19
CA ALA A 513 27.35 24.99 1.96
C ALA A 513 26.15 25.29 2.87
N ASN A 514 26.37 25.52 4.16
CA ASN A 514 25.34 25.90 5.12
C ASN A 514 24.94 27.38 4.98
N TRP A 515 25.88 28.23 4.61
CA TRP A 515 25.69 29.65 4.32
C TRP A 515 26.74 30.13 3.30
N TRP A 516 26.72 31.41 2.93
CA TRP A 516 27.67 31.97 1.97
C TRP A 516 29.13 31.76 2.41
N THR A 517 30.00 31.30 1.50
CA THR A 517 31.44 31.11 1.76
C THR A 517 32.29 31.36 0.52
N GLN A 518 33.53 31.83 0.72
CA GLN A 518 34.56 31.90 -0.30
C GLN A 518 35.92 31.59 0.35
N GLY A 519 36.67 30.66 -0.23
CA GLY A 519 38.01 30.30 0.25
C GLY A 519 38.06 29.32 1.43
N ASP A 520 36.93 29.07 2.12
CA ASP A 520 36.88 28.05 3.18
C ASP A 520 36.97 26.65 2.58
N THR A 521 37.95 25.86 3.03
CA THR A 521 38.22 24.52 2.49
C THR A 521 37.20 23.50 3.03
N PRO A 522 36.52 22.73 2.15
CA PRO A 522 35.59 21.68 2.55
C PRO A 522 36.25 20.62 3.44
N GLY A 523 35.56 20.20 4.49
CA GLY A 523 36.08 19.28 5.51
C GLY A 523 36.96 19.93 6.59
N GLN A 524 37.24 21.23 6.51
CA GLN A 524 37.99 21.97 7.55
C GLN A 524 37.18 23.08 8.22
N ALA A 525 36.16 23.62 7.53
CA ALA A 525 35.34 24.71 8.02
C ALA A 525 33.87 24.29 8.18
N ASP A 526 33.23 24.73 9.27
CA ASP A 526 31.85 24.38 9.64
C ASP A 526 30.78 24.87 8.63
N VAL A 527 31.18 25.72 7.68
CA VAL A 527 30.31 26.14 6.59
C VAL A 527 30.00 24.99 5.62
N TRP A 528 30.81 23.93 5.57
CA TRP A 528 30.59 22.78 4.68
C TRP A 528 30.04 21.57 5.45
N LYS A 529 28.85 21.10 5.07
CA LYS A 529 28.27 19.84 5.53
C LYS A 529 28.59 18.73 4.54
N THR A 530 29.22 17.65 4.98
CA THR A 530 29.39 16.43 4.15
C THR A 530 28.02 15.81 3.86
N LEU A 531 27.81 15.40 2.61
CA LEU A 531 26.57 14.75 2.15
C LEU A 531 26.71 13.24 2.04
#